data_AF-A0A538U2Z3-F1
#
_entry.id   AF-A0A538U2Z3-F1
#
_cell.length_a   1.000
_cell.length_b   1.000
_cell.length_c   1.000
_cell.angle_alpha   90.00
_cell.angle_beta   90.00
_cell.angle_gamma   90.00
#
_symmetry.space_group_name_H-M   'P 1'
#
loop_
_entity.id
_entity.type
_entity.pdbx_description
1 polymer ?
#
loop_
_entity_poly.entity_id
_entity_poly.type
_entity_poly.pdbx_seq_one_letter_code
_entity_poly.pdbx_strand_id
1 'polypeptide(L)'
;MSAFGDDHRSGSEDLAAAFLGELERWIAADPSPGAVVLRASLLAWLRAAQGAQPTMALIHQLAARALLVADTAVTRGDGVADVRRALAESCAAERADLALTRRAVIHQALQLLGGRGAWIATLSSSALVRDALLAAHEAGRQPRALIAESRPLCEGRALASALAA
;
A
#
# COMPACT_ATOMS: atom_id res chain seq x y z
N MET A 1 20.36 -0.42 5.11
CA MET A 1 19.55 -0.35 3.87
C MET A 1 18.22 -1.00 4.20
N SER A 2 17.10 -0.30 4.02
CA SER A 2 15.78 -0.86 4.37
C SER A 2 15.28 -1.70 3.21
N ALA A 3 14.69 -2.86 3.50
CA ALA A 3 14.20 -3.79 2.47
C ALA A 3 13.14 -3.15 1.56
N PHE A 4 12.43 -2.13 2.06
CA PHE A 4 11.50 -1.31 1.29
C PHE A 4 12.17 -0.47 0.19
N GLY A 5 13.37 0.07 0.44
CA GLY A 5 14.02 1.01 -0.49
C GLY A 5 14.50 0.37 -1.79
N ASP A 6 14.84 -0.92 -1.75
CA ASP A 6 15.37 -1.67 -2.90
C ASP A 6 14.29 -2.55 -3.58
N ASP A 7 13.06 -2.53 -3.06
CA ASP A 7 11.98 -3.34 -3.59
C ASP A 7 11.30 -2.66 -4.78
N HIS A 8 11.58 -3.20 -5.97
CA HIS A 8 10.97 -2.76 -7.24
C HIS A 8 10.16 -3.86 -7.91
N ARG A 9 9.83 -4.93 -7.17
CA ARG A 9 9.09 -6.09 -7.68
C ARG A 9 7.74 -6.25 -7.01
N SER A 10 7.59 -5.76 -5.80
CA SER A 10 6.34 -5.80 -5.07
C SER A 10 5.30 -4.85 -5.66
N GLY A 11 4.03 -5.24 -5.51
CA GLY A 11 2.91 -4.39 -5.88
C GLY A 11 2.79 -3.17 -4.95
N SER A 12 1.99 -2.20 -5.37
CA SER A 12 1.77 -0.97 -4.60
C SER A 12 1.25 -1.20 -3.18
N GLU A 13 0.40 -2.20 -2.98
CA GLU A 13 -0.16 -2.53 -1.65
C GLU A 13 0.91 -3.13 -0.71
N ASP A 14 1.76 -4.01 -1.22
CA ASP A 14 2.85 -4.63 -0.46
C ASP A 14 3.88 -3.57 -0.07
N LEU A 15 4.24 -2.67 -1.00
CA LEU A 15 5.12 -1.54 -0.74
C LEU A 15 4.52 -0.56 0.29
N ALA A 16 3.21 -0.29 0.22
CA ALA A 16 2.52 0.54 1.20
C ALA A 16 2.53 -0.08 2.60
N ALA A 17 2.28 -1.39 2.70
CA ALA A 17 2.35 -2.11 3.97
C ALA A 17 3.77 -2.08 4.55
N ALA A 18 4.80 -2.28 3.72
CA ALA A 18 6.20 -2.18 4.11
C ALA A 18 6.56 -0.77 4.60
N PHE A 19 6.15 0.28 3.87
CA PHE A 19 6.35 1.68 4.26
C PHE A 19 5.73 1.98 5.62
N LEU A 20 4.47 1.59 5.84
CA LEU A 20 3.79 1.82 7.12
C LEU A 20 4.47 1.08 8.27
N GLY A 21 4.95 -0.14 8.04
CA GLY A 21 5.72 -0.89 9.03
C GLY A 21 7.08 -0.28 9.34
N GLU A 22 7.76 0.30 8.34
CA GLU A 22 9.02 1.03 8.56
C GLU A 22 8.81 2.36 9.28
N LEU A 23 7.74 3.08 8.95
CA LEU A 23 7.37 4.31 9.63
C LEU A 23 7.09 4.07 11.12
N GLU A 24 6.35 3.01 11.48
CA GLU A 24 6.12 2.66 12.88
C GLU A 24 7.40 2.30 13.63
N ARG A 25 8.30 1.52 13.01
CA ARG A 25 9.60 1.21 13.59
C ARG A 25 10.42 2.48 13.81
N TRP A 26 10.39 3.40 12.85
CA TRP A 26 11.06 4.69 12.96
C TRP A 26 10.46 5.55 14.08
N ILE A 27 9.13 5.64 14.18
CA ILE A 27 8.43 6.38 15.25
C ILE A 27 8.81 5.84 16.64
N ALA A 28 8.90 4.51 16.78
CA ALA A 28 9.25 3.85 18.04
C ALA A 28 10.72 4.07 18.43
N ALA A 29 11.62 4.19 17.47
CA ALA A 29 13.07 4.31 17.69
C ALA A 29 13.59 5.75 17.72
N ASP A 30 12.84 6.72 17.18
CA ASP A 30 13.29 8.10 17.06
C ASP A 30 13.52 8.75 18.45
N PRO A 31 14.69 9.37 18.69
CA PRO A 31 15.05 9.93 20.00
C PRO A 31 14.67 11.40 20.15
N SER A 32 13.88 11.98 19.24
CA SER A 32 13.61 13.42 19.22
C SER A 32 12.98 13.88 20.55
N PRO A 33 13.53 14.91 21.21
CA PRO A 33 13.13 15.30 22.57
C PRO A 33 11.84 16.15 22.60
N GLY A 34 11.33 16.58 21.45
CA GLY A 34 10.19 17.47 21.35
C GLY A 34 9.48 17.36 20.02
N ALA A 35 8.22 17.81 19.97
CA ALA A 35 7.34 17.68 18.82
C ALA A 35 7.90 18.34 17.54
N VAL A 36 8.47 19.55 17.66
CA VAL A 36 9.07 20.27 16.53
C VAL A 36 10.29 19.52 15.95
N VAL A 37 11.14 18.99 16.83
CA VAL A 37 12.33 18.22 16.42
C VAL A 37 11.90 16.91 15.75
N LEU A 38 10.93 16.20 16.34
CA LEU A 38 10.36 14.99 15.76
C LEU A 38 9.80 15.24 14.36
N ARG A 39 9.04 16.33 14.19
CA ARG A 39 8.48 16.71 12.90
C ARG A 39 9.56 16.99 11.84
N ALA A 40 10.65 17.65 12.21
CA ALA A 40 11.78 17.88 11.31
C ALA A 40 12.49 16.58 10.92
N SER A 41 12.74 15.70 11.90
CA SER A 41 13.33 14.36 11.68
C SER A 41 12.43 13.49 10.79
N LEU A 42 11.11 13.53 11.02
CA LEU A 42 10.11 12.83 10.21
C LEU A 42 10.16 13.32 8.76
N LEU A 43 10.18 14.63 8.51
CA LEU A 43 10.25 15.18 7.16
C LEU A 43 11.49 14.69 6.40
N ALA A 44 12.65 14.62 7.06
CA ALA A 44 13.86 14.10 6.45
C ALA A 44 13.72 12.61 6.10
N TRP A 45 13.17 11.81 7.01
CA TRP A 45 12.91 10.39 6.78
C TRP A 45 11.91 10.16 5.63
N LEU A 46 10.80 10.90 5.61
CA LEU A 46 9.77 10.80 4.56
C LEU A 46 10.34 11.14 3.17
N ARG A 47 11.17 12.18 3.07
CA ARG A 47 11.85 12.53 1.81
C ARG A 47 12.78 11.43 1.32
N ALA A 48 13.51 10.78 2.23
CA ALA A 48 14.36 9.64 1.88
C ALA A 48 13.53 8.46 1.37
N ALA A 49 12.41 8.15 2.04
CA ALA A 49 11.49 7.10 1.61
C ALA A 49 10.86 7.37 0.23
N GLN A 50 10.42 8.60 -0.01
CA GLN A 50 9.92 9.03 -1.32
C GLN A 50 11.00 8.97 -2.41
N GLY A 51 12.25 9.30 -2.07
CA GLY A 51 13.39 9.18 -2.98
C GLY A 51 13.73 7.75 -3.37
N ALA A 52 13.52 6.78 -2.47
CA ALA A 52 13.71 5.37 -2.75
C ALA A 52 12.62 4.77 -3.66
N GLN A 53 11.41 5.34 -3.61
CA GLN A 53 10.24 4.89 -4.38
C GLN A 53 9.64 6.04 -5.22
N PRO A 54 10.40 6.62 -6.17
CA PRO A 54 10.03 7.89 -6.80
C PRO A 54 8.76 7.83 -7.64
N THR A 55 8.45 6.66 -8.22
CA THR A 55 7.28 6.45 -9.09
C THR A 55 6.05 5.93 -8.34
N MET A 56 6.16 5.62 -7.04
CA MET A 56 5.08 5.01 -6.27
C MET A 56 4.19 6.07 -5.63
N ALA A 57 3.15 6.50 -6.35
CA ALA A 57 2.21 7.54 -5.90
C ALA A 57 1.65 7.29 -4.48
N LEU A 58 1.36 6.03 -4.15
CA LEU A 58 0.81 5.66 -2.83
C LEU A 58 1.80 5.98 -1.68
N ILE A 59 3.12 5.85 -1.91
CA ILE A 59 4.15 6.22 -0.94
C ILE A 59 4.14 7.73 -0.71
N HIS A 60 4.02 8.53 -1.77
CA HIS A 60 3.92 9.98 -1.64
C HIS A 60 2.66 10.42 -0.87
N GLN A 61 1.52 9.76 -1.12
CA GLN A 61 0.27 10.04 -0.41
C GLN A 61 0.36 9.69 1.08
N LEU A 62 0.94 8.54 1.42
CA LEU A 62 1.14 8.14 2.82
C LEU A 62 2.15 9.06 3.52
N ALA A 63 3.23 9.46 2.85
CA ALA A 63 4.19 10.41 3.38
C ALA A 63 3.56 11.78 3.65
N ALA A 64 2.76 12.30 2.71
CA ALA A 64 2.04 13.56 2.88
C ALA A 64 1.07 13.50 4.07
N ARG A 65 0.34 12.39 4.24
CA ARG A 65 -0.58 12.21 5.37
C ARG A 65 0.14 12.13 6.71
N ALA A 66 1.25 11.39 6.80
CA ALA A 66 2.06 11.34 8.01
C ALA A 66 2.60 12.73 8.40
N LEU A 67 3.08 13.50 7.42
CA LEU A 67 3.54 14.87 7.66
C LEU A 67 2.39 15.78 8.13
N LEU A 68 1.21 15.68 7.52
CA LEU A 68 0.03 16.45 7.91
C LEU A 68 -0.39 16.16 9.36
N VAL A 69 -0.34 14.90 9.79
CA VAL A 69 -0.61 14.49 11.18
C VAL A 69 0.37 15.17 12.13
N ALA A 70 1.66 15.10 11.84
CA ALA A 70 2.69 15.74 12.65
C ALA A 70 2.55 17.29 12.68
N ASP A 71 2.29 17.91 11.53
CA ASP A 71 2.07 19.36 11.40
C ASP A 71 0.87 19.83 12.22
N THR A 72 -0.23 19.08 12.16
CA THR A 72 -1.44 19.37 12.92
C THR A 72 -1.16 19.28 14.42
N ALA A 73 -0.48 18.23 14.86
CA ALA A 73 -0.18 18.03 16.29
C ALA A 73 0.78 19.11 16.81
N VAL A 74 1.82 19.47 16.05
CA VAL A 74 2.74 20.56 16.40
C VAL A 74 1.99 21.90 16.47
N THR A 75 1.08 22.18 15.54
CA THR A 75 0.29 23.43 15.51
C THR A 75 -0.64 23.54 16.72
N ARG A 76 -1.17 22.42 17.22
CA ARG A 76 -1.97 22.39 18.46
C ARG A 76 -1.14 22.54 19.73
N GLY A 77 0.19 22.42 19.65
CA GLY A 77 1.07 22.44 20.81
C GLY A 77 1.16 21.09 21.53
N ASP A 78 0.87 19.99 20.84
CA ASP A 78 0.89 18.64 21.44
C ASP A 78 2.32 18.24 21.87
N GLY A 79 2.40 17.45 22.94
CA GLY A 79 3.66 16.88 23.41
C GLY A 79 4.20 15.80 22.47
N VAL A 80 5.51 15.52 22.53
CA VAL A 80 6.15 14.54 21.63
C VAL A 80 5.52 13.14 21.70
N ALA A 81 5.06 12.72 22.89
CA ALA A 81 4.38 11.44 23.08
C ALA A 81 3.03 11.39 22.33
N ASP A 82 2.28 12.50 22.34
CA ASP A 82 1.02 12.61 21.61
C ASP A 82 1.21 12.61 20.10
N VAL A 83 2.27 13.27 19.60
CA VAL A 83 2.61 13.21 18.16
C VAL A 83 2.92 11.77 17.74
N ARG A 84 3.73 11.04 18.52
CA ARG A 84 4.05 9.62 18.23
C ARG A 84 2.79 8.76 18.22
N ARG A 85 1.91 8.96 19.20
CA ARG A 85 0.63 8.25 19.29
C ARG A 85 -0.25 8.54 18.07
N ALA A 86 -0.41 9.81 17.69
CA ALA A 86 -1.20 10.21 16.54
C ALA A 86 -0.65 9.62 15.22
N LEU A 87 0.67 9.57 15.06
CA LEU A 87 1.29 8.93 13.89
C LEU A 87 1.06 7.41 13.85
N ALA A 88 1.15 6.73 15.00
CA ALA A 88 0.87 5.30 15.09
C ALA A 88 -0.61 4.99 14.81
N GLU A 89 -1.52 5.78 15.37
CA GLU A 89 -2.96 5.71 15.09
C GLU A 89 -3.24 5.94 13.59
N SER A 90 -2.57 6.91 12.97
CA SER A 90 -2.65 7.15 11.52
C SER A 90 -2.16 5.94 10.73
N CYS A 91 -1.03 5.32 11.09
CA CYS A 91 -0.55 4.12 10.40
C CYS A 91 -1.56 2.96 10.48
N ALA A 92 -2.18 2.75 11.65
CA ALA A 92 -3.21 1.74 11.83
C ALA A 92 -4.46 2.04 10.99
N ALA A 93 -4.91 3.30 10.97
CA ALA A 93 -6.05 3.74 10.17
C ALA A 93 -5.80 3.54 8.66
N GLU A 94 -4.60 3.88 8.18
CA GLU A 94 -4.21 3.70 6.78
C GLU A 94 -4.20 2.23 6.35
N ARG A 95 -3.72 1.31 7.21
CA ARG A 95 -3.81 -0.13 6.91
C ARG A 95 -5.26 -0.60 6.84
N ALA A 96 -6.10 -0.14 7.77
CA ALA A 96 -7.51 -0.50 7.79
C ALA A 96 -8.23 0.00 6.52
N ASP A 97 -7.94 1.22 6.09
CA ASP A 97 -8.51 1.84 4.89
C ASP A 97 -8.08 1.12 3.61
N LEU A 98 -6.79 0.78 3.47
CA LEU A 98 -6.29 -0.02 2.34
C LEU A 98 -7.00 -1.37 2.27
N ALA A 99 -7.16 -2.05 3.40
CA ALA A 99 -7.88 -3.33 3.45
C ALA A 99 -9.37 -3.21 3.12
N LEU A 100 -10.02 -2.11 3.56
CA LEU A 100 -11.42 -1.82 3.22
C LEU A 100 -11.59 -1.54 1.74
N THR A 101 -10.72 -0.72 1.16
CA THR A 101 -10.74 -0.37 -0.26
C THR A 101 -10.50 -1.60 -1.13
N ARG A 102 -9.54 -2.47 -0.78
CA ARG A 102 -9.32 -3.75 -1.47
C ARG A 102 -10.60 -4.59 -1.52
N ARG A 103 -11.27 -4.77 -0.38
CA ARG A 103 -12.55 -5.51 -0.30
C ARG A 103 -13.65 -4.86 -1.13
N ALA A 104 -13.77 -3.53 -1.08
CA ALA A 104 -14.77 -2.80 -1.83
C ALA A 104 -14.57 -2.94 -3.34
N VAL A 105 -13.33 -2.84 -3.83
CA VAL A 105 -13.01 -3.02 -5.25
C VAL A 105 -13.30 -4.45 -5.71
N ILE A 106 -12.93 -5.47 -4.91
CA ILE A 106 -13.26 -6.87 -5.23
C ILE A 106 -14.78 -7.06 -5.31
N HIS A 107 -15.52 -6.54 -4.34
CA HIS A 107 -16.98 -6.61 -4.35
C HIS A 107 -17.57 -5.93 -5.59
N GLN A 108 -17.09 -4.73 -5.93
CA GLN A 108 -17.54 -4.00 -7.11
C GLN A 108 -17.22 -4.76 -8.41
N ALA A 109 -16.04 -5.37 -8.51
CA ALA A 109 -15.67 -6.21 -9.65
C ALA A 109 -16.66 -7.36 -9.84
N LEU A 110 -17.10 -8.02 -8.75
CA LEU A 110 -18.12 -9.08 -8.81
C LEU A 110 -19.47 -8.57 -9.34
N GLN A 111 -19.88 -7.36 -8.99
CA GLN A 111 -21.13 -6.78 -9.47
C GLN A 111 -21.07 -6.44 -10.97
N LEU A 112 -19.88 -6.07 -11.47
CA LEU A 112 -19.68 -5.73 -12.88
C LEU A 112 -19.57 -6.96 -13.80
N LEU A 113 -19.26 -8.13 -13.26
CA LEU A 113 -19.21 -9.38 -14.03
C LEU A 113 -20.62 -9.88 -14.33
N GLY A 114 -21.17 -9.46 -15.48
CA GLY A 114 -22.55 -9.67 -15.89
C GLY A 114 -22.99 -11.13 -16.16
N GLY A 115 -22.12 -12.13 -16.04
CA GLY A 115 -22.47 -13.53 -16.31
C GLY A 115 -21.41 -14.56 -15.92
N ARG A 116 -21.77 -15.85 -15.99
CA ARG A 116 -20.81 -16.96 -15.82
C ARG A 116 -19.93 -17.10 -17.07
N GLY A 117 -18.70 -17.55 -16.92
CA GLY A 117 -17.80 -17.85 -18.04
C GLY A 117 -17.22 -16.62 -18.73
N ALA A 118 -17.27 -15.44 -18.10
CA ALA A 118 -16.73 -14.21 -18.67
C ALA A 118 -15.23 -14.32 -18.94
N TRP A 119 -14.80 -13.84 -20.12
CA TRP A 119 -13.39 -13.67 -20.45
C TRP A 119 -12.90 -12.31 -19.96
N ILE A 120 -11.84 -12.32 -19.15
CA ILE A 120 -11.23 -11.14 -18.56
C ILE A 120 -9.79 -11.05 -19.07
N ALA A 121 -9.47 -9.99 -19.78
CA ALA A 121 -8.10 -9.69 -20.19
C ALA A 121 -7.42 -8.83 -19.13
N THR A 122 -6.19 -9.17 -18.74
CA THR A 122 -5.38 -8.38 -17.81
C THR A 122 -3.90 -8.34 -18.22
N LEU A 123 -3.17 -7.39 -17.66
CA LEU A 123 -1.77 -7.10 -17.92
C LEU A 123 -1.00 -7.04 -16.59
N SER A 124 0.20 -7.61 -16.57
CA SER A 124 1.13 -7.63 -15.42
C SER A 124 0.59 -8.48 -14.25
N SER A 125 1.21 -8.34 -13.08
CA SER A 125 0.86 -9.02 -11.84
C SER A 125 0.25 -8.03 -10.86
N SER A 126 -1.00 -8.26 -10.47
CA SER A 126 -1.68 -7.47 -9.46
C SER A 126 -2.36 -8.41 -8.47
N ALA A 127 -2.02 -8.26 -7.19
CA ALA A 127 -2.67 -9.01 -6.11
C ALA A 127 -4.17 -8.71 -6.04
N LEU A 128 -4.58 -7.47 -6.31
CA LEU A 128 -5.99 -7.08 -6.33
C LEU A 128 -6.75 -7.77 -7.47
N VAL A 129 -6.16 -7.83 -8.68
CA VAL A 129 -6.77 -8.54 -9.82
C VAL A 129 -6.83 -10.04 -9.54
N ARG A 130 -5.76 -10.62 -9.00
CA ARG A 130 -5.73 -12.03 -8.59
C ARG A 130 -6.88 -12.34 -7.65
N ASP A 131 -7.02 -11.56 -6.58
CA ASP A 131 -8.04 -11.79 -5.57
C ASP A 131 -9.46 -11.57 -6.12
N ALA A 132 -9.65 -10.61 -7.01
CA ALA A 132 -10.94 -10.41 -7.68
C ALA A 132 -11.33 -11.60 -8.58
N LEU A 133 -10.36 -12.18 -9.30
CA LEU A 133 -10.57 -13.39 -10.10
C LEU A 133 -10.88 -14.62 -9.24
N LEU A 134 -10.16 -14.78 -8.13
CA LEU A 134 -10.42 -15.86 -7.16
C LEU A 134 -11.81 -15.69 -6.52
N ALA A 135 -12.16 -14.50 -6.06
CA ALA A 135 -13.49 -14.21 -5.51
C ALA A 135 -14.60 -14.48 -6.53
N ALA A 136 -14.39 -14.17 -7.82
CA ALA A 136 -15.34 -14.47 -8.89
C ALA A 136 -15.47 -15.98 -9.12
N HIS A 137 -14.36 -16.71 -9.05
CA HIS A 137 -14.37 -18.16 -9.12
C HIS A 137 -15.17 -18.77 -7.95
N GLU A 138 -14.87 -18.36 -6.71
CA GLU A 138 -15.56 -18.79 -5.49
C GLU A 138 -17.06 -18.48 -5.51
N ALA A 139 -17.45 -17.34 -6.09
CA ALA A 139 -18.84 -16.97 -6.32
C ALA A 139 -19.53 -17.77 -7.47
N GLY A 140 -18.89 -18.81 -8.00
CA GLY A 140 -19.44 -19.69 -9.05
C GLY A 140 -19.50 -19.05 -10.44
N ARG A 141 -18.86 -17.88 -10.64
CA ARG A 141 -18.88 -17.17 -11.93
C ARG A 141 -17.99 -17.84 -12.97
N GLN A 142 -17.06 -18.70 -12.57
CA GLN A 142 -16.16 -19.43 -13.50
C GLN A 142 -15.48 -18.50 -14.52
N PRO A 143 -14.82 -17.41 -14.10
CA PRO A 143 -14.15 -16.51 -15.02
C PRO A 143 -13.00 -17.23 -15.75
N ARG A 144 -12.66 -16.73 -16.94
CA ARG A 144 -11.47 -17.14 -17.71
C ARG A 144 -10.58 -15.93 -17.90
N ALA A 145 -9.29 -16.07 -17.61
CA ALA A 145 -8.34 -14.96 -17.69
C ALA A 145 -7.42 -15.10 -18.91
N LEU A 146 -7.29 -14.04 -19.70
CA LEU A 146 -6.22 -13.84 -20.68
C LEU A 146 -5.17 -12.93 -20.03
N ILE A 147 -3.99 -13.46 -19.74
CA ILE A 147 -2.95 -12.74 -19.00
C ILE A 147 -1.79 -12.47 -19.94
N ALA A 148 -1.58 -11.20 -20.28
CA ALA A 148 -0.41 -10.79 -21.03
C ALA A 148 0.85 -10.85 -20.15
N GLU A 149 1.99 -11.30 -20.71
CA GLU A 149 3.20 -11.56 -19.92
C GLU A 149 3.84 -10.29 -19.31
N SER A 150 3.60 -9.10 -19.88
CA SER A 150 4.21 -7.82 -19.43
C SER A 150 5.73 -7.77 -19.48
N ARG A 151 6.27 -7.62 -20.69
CA ARG A 151 7.70 -7.33 -20.91
C ARG A 151 8.09 -5.96 -20.34
N PRO A 152 9.35 -5.79 -19.88
CA PRO A 152 10.46 -6.74 -20.00
C PRO A 152 10.56 -7.78 -18.87
N LEU A 153 9.89 -7.57 -17.74
CA LEU A 153 10.04 -8.40 -16.54
C LEU A 153 9.19 -9.67 -16.54
N CYS A 154 8.25 -9.79 -17.48
CA CYS A 154 7.38 -10.96 -17.66
C CYS A 154 6.51 -11.29 -16.43
N GLU A 155 6.09 -10.27 -15.69
CA GLU A 155 5.36 -10.38 -14.41
C GLU A 155 4.03 -11.12 -14.53
N GLY A 156 3.36 -11.07 -15.69
CA GLY A 156 2.10 -11.78 -15.93
C GLY A 156 2.21 -13.30 -15.75
N ARG A 157 3.42 -13.86 -15.88
CA ARG A 157 3.67 -15.29 -15.61
C ARG A 157 3.46 -15.66 -14.15
N ALA A 158 3.81 -14.76 -13.24
CA ALA A 158 3.60 -14.97 -11.81
C ALA A 158 2.09 -15.00 -11.48
N LEU A 159 1.32 -14.08 -12.06
CA LEU A 159 -0.15 -14.06 -11.91
C LEU A 159 -0.79 -15.32 -12.49
N ALA A 160 -0.39 -15.73 -13.70
CA ALA A 160 -0.92 -16.94 -14.33
C ALA A 160 -0.64 -18.19 -13.49
N SER A 161 0.58 -18.30 -12.94
CA SER A 161 0.96 -19.41 -12.07
C SER A 161 0.17 -19.39 -10.76
N ALA A 162 -0.02 -18.22 -10.14
CA ALA A 162 -0.77 -18.07 -8.90
C ALA A 162 -2.27 -18.38 -9.04
N LEU A 163 -2.86 -18.18 -10.22
CA LEU A 163 -4.27 -18.51 -10.50
C LEU A 163 -4.49 -19.97 -10.92
N ALA A 164 -3.43 -20.67 -11.31
CA ALA A 164 -3.50 -22.07 -11.74
C ALA A 164 -3.23 -23.07 -10.60
N ALA A 165 -2.73 -22.61 -9.46
CA ALA A 165 -2.48 -23.39 -8.24
C ALA A 165 -3.78 -23.63 -7.47
#